data_AF-A0A1S6EU89-F1
#
_entry.id   AF-A0A1S6EU89-F1
#
_cell.length_a   1.000
_cell.length_b   1.000
_cell.length_c   1.000
_cell.angle_alpha   90.00
_cell.angle_beta   90.00
_cell.angle_gamma   90.00
#
_symmetry.space_group_name_H-M   'P 1'
#
loop_
_entity.id
_entity.type
_entity.pdbx_description
1 polymer ?
#
loop_
_entity_poly.entity_id
_entity_poly.type
_entity_poly.pdbx_seq_one_letter_code
_entity_poly.pdbx_strand_id
1 'polypeptide(L)'
;MLDITAETQPDRRPEMLVCIYENGDPSWDAMNAATTEGWAPPAARTRLIGPDDPAVLAGLVTDELNSADCRAVLLVGRTRRSEGFRIQMRAENRALAGQAKLSSTGPAMARATAPVAEIVRALNDAGLSTGATSESEDDAGSYLLYRVLTALPDAADAPAVGLLRMPLTAHPDAVHTALRAAASAMARHLSPLPRTRLS
;
A
#
# COMPACT_ATOMS: atom_id res chain seq x y z
N MET A 1 -41.25 -4.55 -26.43
CA MET A 1 -40.77 -4.90 -25.08
C MET A 1 -39.34 -5.39 -25.26
N LEU A 2 -38.36 -4.51 -25.03
CA LEU A 2 -36.94 -4.85 -25.17
C LEU A 2 -36.45 -5.27 -23.78
N ASP A 3 -36.36 -6.58 -23.55
CA ASP A 3 -35.60 -7.13 -22.42
C ASP A 3 -34.12 -6.95 -22.74
N ILE A 4 -33.57 -5.83 -22.27
CA ILE A 4 -32.13 -5.64 -22.15
C ILE A 4 -31.78 -6.27 -20.80
N THR A 5 -31.48 -7.57 -20.79
CA THR A 5 -30.66 -8.14 -19.73
C THR A 5 -29.37 -7.33 -19.75
N ALA A 6 -29.23 -6.41 -18.79
CA ALA A 6 -28.00 -5.69 -18.57
C ALA A 6 -26.93 -6.73 -18.20
N GLU A 7 -26.22 -7.19 -19.22
CA GLU A 7 -25.05 -8.04 -19.10
C GLU A 7 -24.12 -7.32 -18.13
N THR A 8 -24.02 -7.84 -16.91
CA THR A 8 -23.27 -7.18 -15.84
C THR A 8 -21.81 -7.21 -16.26
N GLN A 9 -21.31 -6.11 -16.81
CA GLN A 9 -19.95 -6.02 -17.31
C GLN A 9 -18.99 -6.46 -16.19
N PRO A 10 -18.07 -7.41 -16.44
CA PRO A 10 -17.18 -7.90 -15.39
C PRO A 10 -16.37 -6.72 -14.81
N ASP A 11 -16.29 -6.62 -13.49
CA ASP A 11 -15.49 -5.59 -12.82
C ASP A 11 -14.01 -5.82 -13.14
N ARG A 12 -13.45 -4.93 -13.95
CA ARG A 12 -12.06 -5.00 -14.45
C ARG A 12 -11.09 -4.16 -13.64
N ARG A 13 -11.53 -3.60 -12.51
CA ARG A 13 -10.64 -2.84 -11.64
C ARG A 13 -9.63 -3.80 -10.99
N PRO A 14 -8.32 -3.51 -11.09
CA PRO A 14 -7.31 -4.27 -10.38
C PRO A 14 -7.54 -4.18 -8.88
N GLU A 15 -7.08 -5.19 -8.16
CA GLU A 15 -7.02 -5.15 -6.71
C GLU A 15 -5.80 -4.35 -6.25
N MET A 16 -6.01 -3.56 -5.20
CA MET A 16 -5.01 -2.85 -4.43
C MET A 16 -5.14 -3.27 -2.97
N LEU A 17 -4.07 -3.78 -2.41
CA LEU A 17 -3.99 -4.06 -0.98
C LEU A 17 -3.72 -2.79 -0.19
N VAL A 18 -4.35 -2.67 0.96
CA VAL A 18 -3.96 -1.74 2.02
C VAL A 18 -3.55 -2.61 3.20
N CYS A 19 -2.25 -2.62 3.51
CA CYS A 19 -1.68 -3.48 4.53
C CYS A 19 -1.35 -2.65 5.77
N ILE A 20 -2.09 -2.91 6.84
CA ILE A 20 -1.84 -2.33 8.16
C ILE A 20 -0.96 -3.32 8.92
N TYR A 21 0.25 -2.91 9.29
CA TYR A 21 1.20 -3.82 9.94
C TYR A 21 1.34 -3.61 11.45
N GLU A 22 0.70 -2.58 12.01
CA GLU A 22 0.74 -2.30 13.44
C GLU A 22 -0.53 -2.75 14.14
N ASN A 23 -0.36 -3.39 15.30
CA ASN A 23 -1.44 -3.77 16.19
C ASN A 23 -1.74 -2.67 17.23
N GLY A 24 -2.99 -2.61 17.70
CA GLY A 24 -3.36 -1.91 18.92
C GLY A 24 -3.55 -0.39 18.81
N ASP A 25 -3.66 0.16 17.59
CA ASP A 25 -4.09 1.55 17.39
C ASP A 25 -5.59 1.58 17.03
N PRO A 26 -6.45 2.20 17.84
CA PRO A 26 -7.88 2.30 17.55
C PRO A 26 -8.21 2.98 16.21
N SER A 27 -7.28 3.77 15.67
CA SER A 27 -7.43 4.39 14.34
C SER A 27 -7.49 3.33 13.22
N TRP A 28 -6.88 2.15 13.43
CA TRP A 28 -6.93 1.04 12.48
C TRP A 28 -8.27 0.31 12.49
N ASP A 29 -8.91 0.18 13.65
CA ASP A 29 -10.26 -0.39 13.76
C ASP A 29 -11.29 0.51 13.07
N ALA A 30 -11.19 1.83 13.25
CA ALA A 30 -11.99 2.81 12.53
C ALA A 30 -11.78 2.74 11.00
N MET A 31 -10.55 2.41 10.58
CA MET A 31 -10.21 2.23 9.17
C MET A 31 -10.81 0.97 8.57
N ASN A 32 -10.78 -0.15 9.31
CA ASN A 32 -11.46 -1.40 8.95
C ASN A 32 -12.96 -1.15 8.72
N ALA A 33 -13.62 -0.38 9.59
CA ALA A 33 -15.01 0.00 9.40
C ALA A 33 -15.22 0.82 8.11
N ALA A 34 -14.41 1.87 7.89
CA ALA A 34 -14.59 2.79 6.77
C ALA A 34 -14.35 2.19 5.37
N THR A 35 -13.45 1.20 5.25
CA THR A 35 -13.27 0.46 3.98
C THR A 35 -14.38 -0.56 3.76
N THR A 36 -14.95 -1.10 4.83
CA THR A 36 -16.07 -2.05 4.76
C THR A 36 -17.39 -1.34 4.45
N GLU A 37 -17.51 -0.07 4.83
CA GLU A 37 -18.64 0.83 4.51
C GLU A 37 -18.68 1.33 3.04
N GLY A 38 -17.91 0.70 2.14
CA GLY A 38 -18.09 0.85 0.70
C GLY A 38 -17.27 1.95 0.02
N TRP A 39 -16.27 2.53 0.70
CA TRP A 39 -15.32 3.39 0.02
C TRP A 39 -14.23 2.58 -0.68
N ALA A 40 -14.20 2.65 -2.01
CA ALA A 40 -13.11 2.18 -2.85
C ALA A 40 -12.79 3.26 -3.90
N PRO A 41 -11.51 3.47 -4.26
CA PRO A 41 -11.17 4.37 -5.36
C PRO A 41 -11.81 3.89 -6.67
N PRO A 42 -12.29 4.79 -7.55
CA PRO A 42 -12.99 4.38 -8.77
C PRO A 42 -12.18 3.46 -9.69
N ALA A 43 -10.85 3.54 -9.64
CA ALA A 43 -9.94 2.79 -10.51
C ALA A 43 -9.45 1.44 -9.94
N ALA A 44 -9.74 1.12 -8.67
CA ALA A 44 -9.26 -0.12 -8.05
C ALA A 44 -10.26 -0.69 -7.04
N ARG A 45 -10.25 -2.01 -6.88
CA ARG A 45 -10.87 -2.67 -5.72
C ARG A 45 -9.86 -2.63 -4.58
N THR A 46 -10.27 -2.28 -3.37
CA THR A 46 -9.39 -2.25 -2.21
C THR A 46 -9.69 -3.38 -1.26
N ARG A 47 -8.64 -4.05 -0.77
CA ARG A 47 -8.75 -5.05 0.28
C ARG A 47 -7.77 -4.74 1.41
N LEU A 48 -8.27 -4.80 2.64
CA LEU A 48 -7.43 -4.67 3.83
C LEU A 48 -6.79 -6.01 4.20
N ILE A 49 -5.56 -5.94 4.67
CA ILE A 49 -4.82 -7.08 5.22
C ILE A 49 -4.04 -6.65 6.48
N GLY A 50 -3.95 -7.58 7.44
CA GLY A 50 -3.36 -7.33 8.74
C GLY A 50 -4.36 -6.72 9.73
N PRO A 51 -3.90 -6.40 10.95
CA PRO A 51 -2.52 -6.58 11.44
C PRO A 51 -2.15 -8.05 11.74
N ASP A 52 -0.87 -8.41 11.56
CA ASP A 52 -0.31 -9.74 11.85
C ASP A 52 1.23 -9.63 12.03
N ASP A 53 1.92 -10.74 12.28
CA ASP A 53 3.38 -10.81 12.32
C ASP A 53 3.99 -10.26 11.01
N PRO A 54 5.02 -9.39 11.07
CA PRO A 54 5.61 -8.79 9.88
C PRO A 54 6.15 -9.82 8.88
N ALA A 55 6.67 -10.96 9.34
CA ALA A 55 7.20 -11.96 8.44
C ALA A 55 6.08 -12.68 7.68
N VAL A 56 4.96 -12.95 8.36
CA VAL A 56 3.73 -13.50 7.79
C VAL A 56 3.10 -12.51 6.79
N LEU A 57 2.94 -11.24 7.17
CA LEU A 57 2.41 -10.20 6.29
C LEU A 57 3.23 -10.05 5.01
N ALA A 58 4.57 -10.06 5.08
CA ALA A 58 5.39 -10.00 3.88
C ALA A 58 5.16 -11.21 2.95
N GLY A 59 4.95 -12.41 3.50
CA GLY A 59 4.60 -13.60 2.71
C GLY A 59 3.26 -13.40 2.01
N LEU A 60 2.22 -13.09 2.78
CA LEU A 60 0.86 -12.87 2.25
C LEU A 60 0.82 -11.78 1.17
N VAL A 61 1.41 -10.62 1.43
CA VAL A 61 1.45 -9.53 0.44
C VAL A 61 2.18 -9.95 -0.82
N THR A 62 3.30 -10.67 -0.71
CA THR A 62 4.05 -11.16 -1.87
C THR A 62 3.23 -12.15 -2.69
N ASP A 63 2.56 -13.11 -2.04
CA ASP A 63 1.72 -14.10 -2.70
C ASP A 63 0.56 -13.45 -3.45
N GLU A 64 -0.07 -12.43 -2.85
CA GLU A 64 -1.14 -11.67 -3.49
C GLU A 64 -0.64 -10.88 -4.69
N LEU A 65 0.52 -10.22 -4.58
CA LEU A 65 1.14 -9.49 -5.70
C LEU A 65 1.61 -10.41 -6.85
N ASN A 66 1.73 -11.71 -6.63
CA ASN A 66 1.96 -12.69 -7.70
C ASN A 66 0.67 -13.03 -8.47
N SER A 67 -0.51 -12.70 -7.93
CA SER A 67 -1.77 -12.80 -8.66
C SER A 67 -1.86 -11.75 -9.75
N ALA A 68 -2.37 -12.12 -10.93
CA ALA A 68 -2.57 -11.18 -12.05
C ALA A 68 -3.57 -10.05 -11.71
N ASP A 69 -4.44 -10.27 -10.72
CA ASP A 69 -5.47 -9.33 -10.33
C ASP A 69 -4.96 -8.24 -9.38
N CYS A 70 -3.91 -8.53 -8.60
CA CYS A 70 -3.39 -7.61 -7.59
C CYS A 70 -2.23 -6.79 -8.15
N ARG A 71 -2.44 -5.49 -8.31
CA ARG A 71 -1.48 -4.60 -9.00
C ARG A 71 -0.87 -3.55 -8.08
N ALA A 72 -1.25 -3.53 -6.81
CA ALA A 72 -0.71 -2.57 -5.84
C ALA A 72 -0.80 -3.04 -4.39
N VAL A 73 0.12 -2.53 -3.57
CA VAL A 73 0.00 -2.52 -2.11
C VAL A 73 0.44 -1.17 -1.53
N LEU A 74 -0.38 -0.62 -0.66
CA LEU A 74 -0.02 0.48 0.23
C LEU A 74 0.17 -0.08 1.64
N LEU A 75 1.42 -0.15 2.09
CA LEU A 75 1.77 -0.43 3.47
C LEU A 75 1.46 0.82 4.31
N VAL A 76 0.87 0.63 5.49
CA VAL A 76 0.44 1.72 6.37
C VAL A 76 0.86 1.44 7.81
N GLY A 77 1.48 2.44 8.42
CA GLY A 77 1.74 2.44 9.85
C GLY A 77 2.26 3.80 10.33
N ARG A 78 2.65 3.87 11.59
CA ARG A 78 3.11 5.09 12.23
C ARG A 78 4.58 5.38 11.93
N THR A 79 4.96 6.64 12.16
CA THR A 79 6.35 7.10 12.23
C THR A 79 6.62 7.71 13.58
N ARG A 80 7.81 7.43 14.12
CA ARG A 80 8.34 8.09 15.34
C ARG A 80 9.33 9.20 15.03
N ARG A 81 9.55 9.49 13.74
CA ARG A 81 10.61 10.38 13.23
C ARG A 81 10.10 11.69 12.65
N SER A 82 8.77 11.88 12.59
CA SER A 82 8.16 13.03 11.95
C SER A 82 6.81 13.37 12.58
N GLU A 83 6.53 14.66 12.74
CA GLU A 83 5.22 15.18 13.13
C GLU A 83 4.25 15.32 11.95
N GLY A 84 4.76 15.21 10.72
CA GLY A 84 3.96 15.16 9.48
C GLY A 84 3.93 13.76 8.86
N PHE A 85 3.00 13.56 7.93
CA PHE A 85 2.90 12.32 7.15
C PHE A 85 4.11 12.15 6.23
N ARG A 86 4.53 10.90 6.00
CA ARG A 86 5.64 10.59 5.09
C ARG A 86 5.31 9.48 4.11
N ILE A 87 5.79 9.61 2.89
CA ILE A 87 5.88 8.50 1.95
C ILE A 87 7.33 8.03 1.88
N GLN A 88 7.58 6.80 2.34
CA GLN A 88 8.93 6.23 2.34
C GLN A 88 9.26 5.67 0.96
N MET A 89 10.33 6.22 0.36
CA MET A 89 10.76 5.92 -1.02
C MET A 89 11.81 4.81 -1.11
N ARG A 90 12.41 4.46 0.03
CA ARG A 90 13.58 3.57 0.09
C ARG A 90 13.45 2.62 1.27
N ALA A 91 13.81 1.37 1.05
CA ALA A 91 13.97 0.37 2.09
C ALA A 91 15.37 -0.24 2.03
N GLU A 92 15.95 -0.51 3.20
CA GLU A 92 17.30 -1.07 3.34
C GLU A 92 17.22 -2.57 3.69
N ASN A 93 18.21 -3.34 3.26
CA ASN A 93 18.34 -4.76 3.56
C ASN A 93 18.70 -4.97 5.04
N ARG A 94 17.69 -4.93 5.90
CA ARG A 94 17.86 -4.91 7.36
C ARG A 94 16.85 -5.84 8.02
N ALA A 95 17.33 -6.67 8.94
CA ALA A 95 16.49 -7.57 9.73
C ALA A 95 15.60 -6.78 10.71
N LEU A 96 14.46 -7.36 11.10
CA LEU A 96 13.56 -6.76 12.08
C LEU A 96 14.30 -6.61 13.43
N ALA A 97 14.35 -5.38 13.96
CA ALA A 97 14.99 -5.01 15.24
C ALA A 97 16.53 -5.19 15.30
N GLY A 98 17.22 -5.14 14.16
CA GLY A 98 18.66 -5.39 14.11
C GLY A 98 19.42 -4.57 13.07
N GLN A 99 20.74 -4.51 13.26
CA GLN A 99 21.67 -3.95 12.27
C GLN A 99 22.13 -5.02 11.26
N ALA A 100 21.73 -6.27 11.45
CA ALA A 100 22.10 -7.37 10.57
C ALA A 100 21.39 -7.26 9.21
N LYS A 101 22.03 -7.76 8.16
CA LYS A 101 21.41 -7.89 6.85
C LYS A 101 20.29 -8.93 6.91
N LEU A 102 19.15 -8.60 6.31
CA LEU A 102 18.03 -9.53 6.17
C LEU A 102 18.35 -10.64 5.16
N SER A 103 19.02 -10.29 4.07
CA SER A 103 19.44 -11.22 3.02
C SER A 103 20.92 -11.04 2.71
N SER A 104 21.66 -12.15 2.65
CA SER A 104 23.07 -12.15 2.27
C SER A 104 23.28 -12.00 0.75
N THR A 105 22.27 -12.32 -0.05
CA THR A 105 22.31 -12.31 -1.52
C THR A 105 21.46 -11.22 -2.16
N GLY A 106 20.54 -10.62 -1.39
CA GLY A 106 19.67 -9.53 -1.85
C GLY A 106 20.42 -8.20 -2.02
N PRO A 107 19.82 -7.24 -2.74
CA PRO A 107 20.40 -5.91 -2.91
C PRO A 107 20.57 -5.20 -1.57
N ALA A 108 21.43 -4.19 -1.50
CA ALA A 108 21.59 -3.42 -0.25
C ALA A 108 20.35 -2.57 0.08
N MET A 109 19.60 -2.17 -0.95
CA MET A 109 18.40 -1.34 -0.85
C MET A 109 17.45 -1.61 -2.00
N ALA A 110 16.17 -1.30 -1.81
CA ALA A 110 15.14 -1.28 -2.83
C ALA A 110 14.38 0.05 -2.77
N ARG A 111 13.80 0.47 -3.90
CA ARG A 111 13.03 1.71 -4.01
C ARG A 111 11.55 1.41 -4.22
N ALA A 112 10.70 2.22 -3.59
CA ALA A 112 9.25 2.14 -3.77
C ALA A 112 8.90 2.32 -5.25
N THR A 113 7.94 1.52 -5.73
CA THR A 113 7.42 1.57 -7.10
C THR A 113 6.11 2.36 -7.20
N ALA A 114 5.56 2.79 -6.06
CA ALA A 114 4.38 3.67 -6.01
C ALA A 114 4.65 5.07 -6.60
N PRO A 115 3.62 5.77 -7.10
CA PRO A 115 3.72 7.14 -7.60
C PRO A 115 3.85 8.15 -6.45
N VAL A 116 5.03 8.20 -5.82
CA VAL A 116 5.28 8.95 -4.57
C VAL A 116 4.91 10.43 -4.69
N ALA A 117 5.31 11.10 -5.78
CA ALA A 117 5.05 12.53 -5.96
C ALA A 117 3.55 12.84 -5.99
N GLU A 118 2.76 12.00 -6.67
CA GLU A 118 1.31 12.16 -6.78
C GLU A 118 0.60 11.85 -5.46
N ILE A 119 1.10 10.88 -4.69
CA ILE A 119 0.60 10.58 -3.35
C ILE A 119 0.86 11.77 -2.41
N VAL A 120 2.09 12.29 -2.40
CA VAL A 120 2.45 13.46 -1.57
C VAL A 120 1.61 14.68 -1.95
N ARG A 121 1.41 14.92 -3.25
CA ARG A 121 0.54 16.00 -3.72
C ARG A 121 -0.89 15.82 -3.24
N ALA A 122 -1.49 14.64 -3.43
CA ALA A 122 -2.86 14.37 -3.02
C ALA A 122 -3.08 14.53 -1.51
N LEU A 123 -2.09 14.14 -0.70
CA LEU A 123 -2.14 14.33 0.75
C LEU A 123 -2.07 15.82 1.15
N ASN A 124 -1.18 16.59 0.53
CA ASN A 124 -1.09 18.03 0.76
C ASN A 124 -2.33 18.78 0.27
N ASP A 125 -2.90 18.41 -0.88
CA ASP A 125 -4.16 18.96 -1.40
C ASP A 125 -5.34 18.65 -0.46
N ALA A 126 -5.26 17.56 0.31
CA ALA A 126 -6.21 17.22 1.37
C ALA A 126 -5.93 17.95 2.71
N GLY A 127 -4.99 18.90 2.74
CA GLY A 127 -4.65 19.69 3.93
C GLY A 127 -3.70 18.99 4.92
N LEU A 128 -3.09 17.86 4.53
CA LEU A 128 -2.20 17.10 5.40
C LEU A 128 -0.73 17.42 5.09
N SER A 129 0.00 17.95 6.07
CA SER A 129 1.45 18.23 5.94
C SER A 129 2.21 16.93 5.65
N THR A 130 2.67 16.79 4.40
CA THR A 130 3.21 15.54 3.89
C THR A 130 4.49 15.76 3.08
N GLY A 131 5.50 14.92 3.33
CA GLY A 131 6.72 14.89 2.52
C GLY A 131 7.14 13.47 2.12
N ALA A 132 7.96 13.35 1.09
CA ALA A 132 8.65 12.09 0.81
C ALA A 132 9.88 11.93 1.73
N THR A 133 10.30 10.70 2.01
CA THR A 133 11.53 10.41 2.77
C THR A 133 12.29 9.23 2.18
N SER A 134 13.62 9.30 2.23
CA SER A 134 14.51 8.15 1.94
C SER A 134 15.09 7.53 3.22
N GLU A 135 14.78 8.10 4.37
CA GLU A 135 15.20 7.58 5.66
C GLU A 135 14.36 6.35 6.00
N SER A 136 15.03 5.28 6.41
CA SER A 136 14.39 4.09 6.93
C SER A 136 14.26 4.17 8.44
N GLU A 137 13.14 3.70 8.97
CA GLU A 137 12.97 3.44 10.40
C GLU A 137 13.34 1.98 10.75
N ASP A 138 13.83 1.75 11.97
CA ASP A 138 14.12 0.40 12.48
C ASP A 138 12.83 -0.22 13.04
N ASP A 139 11.96 -0.63 12.12
CA ASP A 139 10.60 -1.08 12.44
C ASP A 139 10.04 -2.07 11.40
N ALA A 140 8.83 -2.57 11.68
CA ALA A 140 8.11 -3.49 10.80
C ALA A 140 7.83 -2.88 9.42
N GLY A 141 7.55 -1.57 9.33
CA GLY A 141 7.24 -0.90 8.06
C GLY A 141 8.41 -0.93 7.08
N SER A 142 9.62 -0.56 7.51
CA SER A 142 10.80 -0.59 6.63
C SER A 142 11.19 -2.02 6.26
N TYR A 143 11.05 -2.94 7.21
CA TYR A 143 11.28 -4.37 7.00
C TYR A 143 10.35 -4.94 5.93
N LEU A 144 9.03 -4.68 6.05
CA LEU A 144 8.02 -5.10 5.09
C LEU A 144 8.26 -4.50 3.70
N LEU A 145 8.52 -3.19 3.63
CA LEU A 145 8.77 -2.51 2.37
C LEU A 145 9.96 -3.15 1.63
N TYR A 146 11.06 -3.44 2.33
CA TYR A 146 12.21 -4.10 1.72
C TYR A 146 11.83 -5.50 1.20
N ARG A 147 11.21 -6.33 2.05
CA ARG A 147 10.86 -7.71 1.69
C ARG A 147 9.96 -7.78 0.46
N VAL A 148 8.87 -7.00 0.47
CA VAL A 148 7.91 -6.97 -0.62
C VAL A 148 8.58 -6.49 -1.92
N LEU A 149 9.33 -5.39 -1.87
CA LEU A 149 9.99 -4.85 -3.07
C LEU A 149 11.00 -5.84 -3.69
N THR A 150 11.76 -6.55 -2.86
CA THR A 150 12.75 -7.52 -3.36
C THR A 150 12.16 -8.85 -3.81
N ALA A 151 10.89 -9.10 -3.50
CA ALA A 151 10.16 -10.30 -3.89
C ALA A 151 9.21 -10.05 -5.08
N LEU A 152 9.17 -8.83 -5.62
CA LEU A 152 8.34 -8.51 -6.79
C LEU A 152 8.72 -9.39 -7.99
N PRO A 153 7.73 -9.81 -8.80
CA PRO A 153 8.01 -10.54 -10.01
C PRO A 153 8.81 -9.68 -10.99
N ASP A 154 9.76 -10.30 -11.68
CA ASP A 154 10.49 -9.67 -12.78
C ASP A 154 9.58 -9.58 -14.01
N ALA A 155 8.73 -8.56 -14.03
CA ALA A 155 7.73 -8.31 -15.06
C ALA A 155 7.78 -6.84 -15.50
N ALA A 156 7.49 -6.61 -16.78
CA ALA A 156 7.47 -5.25 -17.36
C ALA A 156 6.47 -4.31 -16.68
N ASP A 157 5.44 -4.87 -16.03
CA ASP A 157 4.36 -4.15 -15.38
C ASP A 157 4.38 -4.46 -13.87
N ALA A 158 5.50 -4.11 -13.23
CA ALA A 158 5.72 -4.39 -11.81
C ALA A 158 4.62 -3.75 -10.93
N PRO A 159 4.10 -4.46 -9.92
CA PRO A 159 3.11 -3.89 -9.01
C PRO A 159 3.60 -2.63 -8.31
N ALA A 160 2.68 -1.70 -8.06
CA ALA A 160 2.97 -0.49 -7.32
C ALA A 160 3.05 -0.79 -5.81
N VAL A 161 4.16 -0.45 -5.16
CA VAL A 161 4.41 -0.71 -3.74
C VAL A 161 4.81 0.58 -3.07
N GLY A 162 4.05 1.00 -2.07
CA GLY A 162 4.29 2.22 -1.31
C GLY A 162 4.16 2.00 0.20
N LEU A 163 4.79 2.88 0.98
CA LEU A 163 4.67 2.91 2.44
C LEU A 163 4.29 4.31 2.91
N LEU A 164 3.08 4.43 3.45
CA LEU A 164 2.56 5.62 4.10
C LEU A 164 2.84 5.53 5.61
N ARG A 165 3.56 6.53 6.09
CA ARG A 165 3.92 6.74 7.48
C ARG A 165 3.06 7.87 8.06
N MET A 166 2.37 7.60 9.14
CA MET A 166 1.49 8.56 9.79
C MET A 166 2.08 9.02 11.13
N PRO A 167 2.04 10.31 11.49
CA PRO A 167 2.57 10.76 12.76
C PRO A 167 1.78 10.12 13.92
N LEU A 168 2.45 9.85 15.05
CA LEU A 168 1.80 9.29 16.25
C LEU A 168 0.66 10.16 16.77
N THR A 169 0.75 11.47 16.53
CA THR A 169 -0.21 12.49 16.95
C THR A 169 -1.41 12.64 16.00
N ALA A 170 -1.45 11.91 14.87
CA ALA A 170 -2.51 12.08 13.88
C ALA A 170 -3.87 11.59 14.42
N HIS A 171 -4.86 12.48 14.38
CA HIS A 171 -6.26 12.17 14.70
C HIS A 171 -6.86 11.14 13.72
N PRO A 172 -7.82 10.29 14.14
CA PRO A 172 -8.47 9.30 13.26
C PRO A 172 -8.99 9.88 11.93
N ASP A 173 -9.58 11.07 11.93
CA ASP A 173 -10.07 11.70 10.69
C ASP A 173 -8.94 12.04 9.71
N ALA A 174 -7.78 12.47 10.23
CA ALA A 174 -6.60 12.73 9.42
C ALA A 174 -5.99 11.43 8.88
N VAL A 175 -5.99 10.35 9.67
CA VAL A 175 -5.60 9.00 9.25
C VAL A 175 -6.48 8.51 8.10
N HIS A 176 -7.80 8.62 8.27
CA HIS A 176 -8.77 8.23 7.25
C HIS A 176 -8.62 9.06 5.97
N THR A 177 -8.49 10.38 6.10
CA THR A 177 -8.25 11.29 4.97
C THR A 177 -6.95 10.94 4.24
N ALA A 178 -5.89 10.65 5.00
CA ALA A 178 -4.59 10.28 4.44
C ALA A 178 -4.68 8.98 3.64
N LEU A 179 -5.31 7.94 4.21
CA LEU A 179 -5.50 6.68 3.50
C LEU A 179 -6.28 6.92 2.21
N ARG A 180 -7.40 7.65 2.29
CA ARG A 180 -8.25 7.88 1.12
C ARG A 180 -7.52 8.60 0.01
N ALA A 181 -6.80 9.67 0.34
CA ALA A 181 -6.03 10.45 -0.62
C ALA A 181 -4.89 9.62 -1.23
N ALA A 182 -4.13 8.89 -0.41
CA ALA A 182 -3.00 8.10 -0.87
C ALA A 182 -3.42 6.92 -1.74
N ALA A 183 -4.41 6.13 -1.31
CA ALA A 183 -4.91 5.00 -2.09
C ALA A 183 -5.61 5.46 -3.38
N SER A 184 -6.34 6.58 -3.36
CA SER A 184 -6.90 7.16 -4.59
C SER A 184 -5.82 7.63 -5.55
N ALA A 185 -4.77 8.28 -5.03
CA ALA A 185 -3.64 8.71 -5.85
C ALA A 185 -2.94 7.53 -6.48
N MET A 186 -2.67 6.47 -5.73
CA MET A 186 -2.07 5.26 -6.24
C MET A 186 -2.95 4.54 -7.26
N ALA A 187 -4.24 4.38 -6.98
CA ALA A 187 -5.19 3.71 -7.86
C ALA A 187 -5.33 4.38 -9.24
N ARG A 188 -5.19 5.70 -9.35
CA ARG A 188 -5.23 6.42 -10.64
C ARG A 188 -4.12 6.01 -11.61
N HIS A 189 -3.03 5.42 -11.10
CA HIS A 189 -1.92 4.94 -11.92
C HIS A 189 -2.04 3.45 -12.27
N LEU A 190 -3.10 2.78 -11.83
CA LEU A 190 -3.30 1.37 -12.13
C LEU A 190 -4.04 1.20 -13.46
N SER A 191 -3.53 0.28 -14.26
CA SER A 191 -4.18 -0.12 -15.51
C SER A 191 -5.31 -1.11 -15.24
N PRO A 192 -6.46 -1.00 -15.94
CA PRO A 192 -7.51 -2.01 -15.87
C PRO A 192 -6.99 -3.39 -16.28
N LEU A 193 -7.51 -4.44 -15.65
CA LEU A 193 -7.13 -5.82 -15.95
C LEU A 193 -7.43 -6.18 -17.41
N PRO A 194 -6.59 -6.97 -18.11
CA PRO A 194 -6.84 -7.38 -19.49
C PRO A 194 -8.21 -8.03 -19.68
N ARG A 195 -8.80 -7.91 -20.87
CA ARG A 195 -10.01 -8.69 -21.19
C ARG A 195 -9.61 -10.16 -21.34
N THR A 196 -10.24 -11.05 -20.58
CA THR A 196 -10.17 -12.48 -20.86
C THR A 196 -10.74 -12.71 -22.25
N ARG A 197 -9.91 -13.15 -23.20
CA ARG A 197 -10.42 -13.66 -24.47
C ARG A 197 -10.97 -15.04 -24.17
N LEU A 198 -12.26 -15.23 -24.33
CA LEU A 198 -12.83 -16.58 -24.41
C LEU A 198 -12.18 -17.24 -25.63
N SER A 199 -11.38 -18.29 -25.40
CA SER A 199 -10.83 -19.16 -26.43
C SER A 199 -11.83 -20.24 -26.80
#